data_AF-A0A3N5JJC2-F1
#
_entry.id   AF-A0A3N5JJC2-F1
#
_cell.length_a   1.000
_cell.length_b   1.000
_cell.length_c   1.000
_cell.angle_alpha   90.00
_cell.angle_beta   90.00
_cell.angle_gamma   90.00
#
_symmetry.space_group_name_H-M   'P 1'
#
loop_
_entity.id
_entity.type
_entity.pdbx_description
1 polymer ?
#
loop_
_entity_poly.entity_id
_entity_poly.type
_entity_poly.pdbx_seq_one_letter_code
_entity_poly.pdbx_strand_id
1 'polypeptide(L)'
;MRNPLNTHHFCYLTSGFNAVTNHYVLRQLVTLFEQIEKSELKALIDEGYFKQDRATGDTDVYHYLDGVAANSQSIRNQANSRRLLRILIQLYEEESIQHLKDRIGELIDYFRTQYPGKKDLGHIQLLKGMIREWEADLFWAHFGFNSRSVHHLRLGFYKGDIFTEDPEFVRDVRPVADLMEEIRPNVLSLAFDPEGSGPDTHYKVMQATAEAVKDYIKKKGRKELEIWGYRNVWFRFHPSEANIYVPVSVNSMAVMTNAFHNAFGSQVDASFPSYELDGPFSRLVQKIQAEQFHTVKICL
;
A
#
# COMPACT_ATOMS: atom_id res chain seq x y z
N MET A 1 4.76 -3.27 24.35
CA MET A 1 3.33 -2.89 24.38
C MET A 1 3.18 -1.53 23.72
N ARG A 2 2.17 -1.34 22.87
CA ARG A 2 1.88 -0.03 22.26
C ARG A 2 1.17 0.83 23.31
N ASN A 3 1.60 2.08 23.49
CA ASN A 3 0.92 3.00 24.39
C ASN A 3 -0.47 3.31 23.80
N PRO A 4 -1.57 3.02 24.52
CA PRO A 4 -2.94 3.25 24.00
C PRO A 4 -3.25 4.74 23.78
N LEU A 5 -2.43 5.65 24.31
CA LEU A 5 -2.57 7.09 24.09
C LEU A 5 -2.02 7.54 22.72
N ASN A 6 -1.22 6.71 22.05
CA ASN A 6 -0.68 7.05 20.74
C ASN A 6 -1.69 6.72 19.65
N THR A 7 -1.97 7.69 18.79
CA THR A 7 -2.72 7.49 17.55
C THR A 7 -1.75 7.42 16.38
N HIS A 8 -1.92 6.43 15.52
CA HIS A 8 -1.06 6.21 14.36
C HIS A 8 -1.86 6.39 13.07
N HIS A 9 -1.26 7.10 12.13
CA HIS A 9 -1.75 7.26 10.76
C HIS A 9 -0.65 6.87 9.78
N PHE A 10 -1.04 6.17 8.72
CA PHE A 10 -0.16 5.64 7.68
C PHE A 10 -0.59 6.20 6.34
N CYS A 11 0.32 6.89 5.67
CA CYS A 11 -0.01 7.63 4.45
C CYS A 11 0.72 7.03 3.26
N TYR A 12 -0.03 6.47 2.32
CA TYR A 12 0.45 6.05 1.01
C TYR A 12 0.24 7.20 0.03
N LEU A 13 1.35 7.83 -0.36
CA LEU A 13 1.31 9.02 -1.20
C LEU A 13 1.18 8.66 -2.67
N THR A 14 1.70 7.52 -3.12
CA THR A 14 1.48 7.02 -4.48
C THR A 14 0.79 5.68 -4.46
N SER A 15 0.04 5.36 -5.51
CA SER A 15 -0.76 4.14 -5.60
C SER A 15 0.07 2.90 -5.90
N GLY A 16 1.32 3.05 -6.37
CA GLY A 16 2.22 1.92 -6.62
C GLY A 16 1.74 0.95 -7.69
N PHE A 17 0.82 1.36 -8.58
CA PHE A 17 0.20 0.47 -9.57
C PHE A 17 1.21 -0.21 -10.50
N ASN A 18 2.37 0.40 -10.76
CA ASN A 18 3.43 -0.18 -11.59
C ASN A 18 3.97 -1.50 -11.02
N ALA A 19 3.86 -1.68 -9.70
CA ALA A 19 4.34 -2.89 -9.03
C ALA A 19 3.36 -4.07 -9.15
N VAL A 20 2.15 -3.87 -9.71
CA VAL A 20 1.15 -4.93 -9.87
C VAL A 20 1.27 -5.56 -11.25
N THR A 21 1.65 -6.83 -11.27
CA THR A 21 1.83 -7.59 -12.52
C THR A 21 0.48 -7.94 -13.17
N ASN A 22 0.47 -8.02 -14.51
CA ASN A 22 -0.72 -8.44 -15.27
C ASN A 22 -1.19 -9.84 -14.83
N HIS A 23 -0.25 -10.75 -14.56
CA HIS A 23 -0.54 -12.09 -14.09
C HIS A 23 -1.29 -12.07 -12.75
N TYR A 24 -0.87 -11.22 -11.80
CA TYR A 24 -1.54 -11.12 -10.52
C TYR A 24 -2.99 -10.66 -10.67
N VAL A 25 -3.23 -9.58 -11.41
CA VAL A 25 -4.59 -9.05 -11.64
C VAL A 25 -5.45 -10.09 -12.37
N LEU A 26 -4.90 -10.76 -13.39
CA LEU A 26 -5.60 -11.81 -14.12
C LEU A 26 -6.07 -12.94 -13.19
N ARG A 27 -5.21 -13.41 -12.27
CA ARG A 27 -5.61 -14.45 -11.29
C ARG A 27 -6.77 -13.99 -10.42
N GLN A 28 -6.75 -12.74 -9.95
CA GLN A 28 -7.84 -12.20 -9.13
C GLN A 28 -9.15 -12.07 -9.92
N LEU A 29 -9.08 -11.59 -11.16
CA LEU A 29 -10.26 -11.44 -12.03
C LEU A 29 -10.89 -12.78 -12.40
N VAL A 30 -10.07 -13.80 -12.75
CA VAL A 30 -10.57 -15.16 -13.01
C VAL A 30 -11.25 -15.74 -11.77
N THR A 31 -10.64 -15.57 -10.60
CA THR A 31 -11.22 -16.02 -9.33
C THR A 31 -12.57 -15.33 -9.06
N LEU A 32 -12.66 -14.03 -9.27
CA LEU A 32 -13.91 -13.28 -9.13
C LEU A 32 -14.96 -13.75 -10.13
N PHE A 33 -14.59 -13.92 -11.41
CA PHE A 33 -15.50 -14.38 -12.46
C PHE A 33 -16.12 -15.74 -12.14
N GLU A 34 -15.33 -16.66 -11.58
CA GLU A 34 -15.82 -17.97 -11.13
C GLU A 34 -16.69 -17.89 -9.87
N GLN A 35 -16.50 -16.88 -9.02
CA GLN A 35 -17.19 -16.73 -7.74
C GLN A 35 -18.47 -15.90 -7.82
N ILE A 36 -18.61 -15.01 -8.81
CA ILE A 36 -19.72 -14.04 -8.88
C ILE A 36 -21.10 -14.70 -8.94
N GLU A 37 -21.19 -15.93 -9.47
CA GLU A 37 -22.43 -16.72 -9.54
C GLU A 37 -22.54 -17.80 -8.47
N LYS A 38 -21.53 -17.98 -7.62
CA LYS A 38 -21.58 -18.93 -6.49
C LYS A 38 -22.48 -18.38 -5.39
N SER A 39 -23.16 -19.29 -4.68
CA SER A 39 -24.19 -18.96 -3.69
C SER A 39 -23.75 -17.92 -2.65
N GLU A 40 -22.49 -17.96 -2.20
CA GLU A 40 -21.98 -17.06 -1.16
C GLU A 40 -21.88 -15.59 -1.63
N LEU A 41 -21.19 -15.32 -2.74
CA LEU A 41 -21.04 -13.96 -3.26
C LEU A 41 -22.35 -13.45 -3.85
N LYS A 42 -23.11 -14.34 -4.49
CA LYS A 42 -24.45 -14.02 -4.98
C LYS A 42 -25.40 -13.61 -3.86
N ALA A 43 -25.39 -14.28 -2.70
CA ALA A 43 -26.22 -13.89 -1.56
C ALA A 43 -25.88 -12.47 -1.08
N LEU A 44 -24.60 -12.12 -0.96
CA LEU A 44 -24.18 -10.77 -0.58
C LEU A 44 -24.64 -9.70 -1.59
N ILE A 45 -24.55 -10.02 -2.88
CA ILE A 45 -25.05 -9.16 -3.96
C ILE A 45 -26.56 -8.92 -3.79
N ASP A 46 -27.33 -10.00 -3.64
CA ASP A 46 -28.79 -9.97 -3.54
C ASP A 46 -29.25 -9.24 -2.25
N GLU A 47 -28.48 -9.31 -1.17
CA GLU A 47 -28.69 -8.58 0.09
C GLU A 47 -28.27 -7.09 0.03
N GLY A 48 -27.68 -6.64 -1.08
CA GLY A 48 -27.25 -5.24 -1.24
C GLY A 48 -25.97 -4.89 -0.47
N TYR A 49 -25.13 -5.86 -0.13
CA TYR A 49 -23.87 -5.68 0.63
C TYR A 49 -22.93 -4.63 0.02
N PHE A 50 -22.96 -4.47 -1.30
CA PHE A 50 -22.06 -3.56 -2.03
C PHE A 50 -22.57 -2.12 -2.15
N LYS A 51 -23.80 -1.82 -1.70
CA LYS A 51 -24.40 -0.47 -1.79
C LYS A 51 -23.98 0.49 -0.67
N GLN A 52 -23.20 0.04 0.32
CA GLN A 52 -22.71 0.86 1.43
C GLN A 52 -21.24 1.26 1.21
N ASP A 53 -20.92 2.55 1.46
CA ASP A 53 -19.68 3.19 0.98
C ASP A 53 -18.44 2.91 1.86
N ARG A 54 -18.52 2.99 3.20
CA ARG A 54 -17.30 2.88 4.05
C ARG A 54 -17.27 1.78 5.11
N ALA A 55 -18.38 1.54 5.82
CA ALA A 55 -18.38 0.58 6.95
C ALA A 55 -18.21 -0.89 6.50
N THR A 56 -18.66 -1.24 5.30
CA THR A 56 -18.52 -2.59 4.73
C THR A 56 -17.13 -2.88 4.19
N GLY A 57 -16.31 -1.85 3.96
CA GLY A 57 -14.92 -2.04 3.53
C GLY A 57 -14.09 -2.76 4.60
N ASP A 58 -14.22 -2.35 5.86
CA ASP A 58 -13.55 -3.02 6.98
C ASP A 58 -14.06 -4.47 7.16
N THR A 59 -15.32 -4.76 6.81
CA THR A 59 -15.85 -6.14 6.82
C THR A 59 -15.12 -7.05 5.84
N ASP A 60 -14.77 -6.56 4.64
CA ASP A 60 -13.96 -7.32 3.68
C ASP A 60 -12.57 -7.65 4.29
N VAL A 61 -11.96 -6.68 4.99
CA VAL A 61 -10.67 -6.83 5.69
C VAL A 61 -10.78 -7.91 6.77
N TYR A 62 -11.79 -7.83 7.64
CA TYR A 62 -11.96 -8.81 8.72
C TYR A 62 -12.18 -10.22 8.16
N HIS A 63 -12.97 -10.37 7.10
CA HIS A 63 -13.16 -11.65 6.45
C HIS A 63 -11.86 -12.21 5.87
N TYR A 64 -10.98 -11.35 5.32
CA TYR A 64 -9.65 -11.78 4.88
C TYR A 64 -8.81 -12.27 6.06
N LEU A 65 -8.78 -11.53 7.17
CA LEU A 65 -8.03 -11.90 8.38
C LEU A 65 -8.54 -13.20 9.00
N ASP A 66 -9.84 -13.46 8.99
CA ASP A 66 -10.41 -14.76 9.39
C ASP A 66 -9.84 -15.90 8.51
N GLY A 67 -9.70 -15.64 7.20
CA GLY A 67 -9.07 -16.58 6.27
C GLY A 67 -7.59 -16.81 6.56
N VAL A 68 -6.85 -15.77 6.96
CA VAL A 68 -5.46 -15.91 7.41
C VAL A 68 -5.38 -16.73 8.70
N ALA A 69 -6.21 -16.42 9.69
CA ALA A 69 -6.25 -17.11 10.98
C ALA A 69 -6.64 -18.60 10.83
N ALA A 70 -7.59 -18.90 9.94
CA ALA A 70 -8.03 -20.25 9.63
C ALA A 70 -7.08 -20.99 8.66
N ASN A 71 -6.02 -20.36 8.17
CA ASN A 71 -5.15 -20.86 7.10
C ASN A 71 -5.96 -21.35 5.87
N SER A 72 -7.02 -20.63 5.52
CA SER A 72 -7.97 -21.00 4.47
C SER A 72 -7.80 -20.14 3.23
N GLN A 73 -7.27 -20.73 2.16
CA GLN A 73 -7.17 -20.06 0.87
C GLN A 73 -8.54 -19.68 0.30
N SER A 74 -9.57 -20.51 0.51
CA SER A 74 -10.93 -20.24 0.03
C SER A 74 -11.50 -18.96 0.64
N ILE A 75 -11.38 -18.79 1.96
CA ILE A 75 -11.89 -17.60 2.66
C ILE A 75 -11.12 -16.34 2.22
N ARG A 76 -9.79 -16.42 2.09
CA ARG A 76 -8.98 -15.31 1.56
C ARG A 76 -9.39 -14.94 0.12
N ASN A 77 -9.64 -15.94 -0.74
CA ASN A 77 -10.10 -15.71 -2.10
C ASN A 77 -11.50 -15.08 -2.13
N GLN A 78 -12.42 -15.52 -1.27
CA GLN A 78 -13.75 -14.90 -1.14
C GLN A 78 -13.64 -13.43 -0.73
N ALA A 79 -12.80 -13.10 0.27
CA ALA A 79 -12.57 -11.72 0.70
C ALA A 79 -11.96 -10.86 -0.41
N ASN A 80 -10.97 -11.39 -1.14
CA ASN A 80 -10.39 -10.70 -2.30
C ASN A 80 -11.43 -10.44 -3.40
N SER A 81 -12.29 -11.42 -3.70
CA SER A 81 -13.36 -11.23 -4.69
C SER A 81 -14.39 -10.20 -4.25
N ARG A 82 -14.79 -10.17 -2.96
CA ARG A 82 -15.66 -9.12 -2.41
C ARG A 82 -15.01 -7.75 -2.62
N ARG A 83 -13.75 -7.59 -2.23
CA ARG A 83 -13.05 -6.32 -2.39
C ARG A 83 -12.89 -5.94 -3.86
N LEU A 84 -12.50 -6.88 -4.72
CA LEU A 84 -12.32 -6.61 -6.15
C LEU A 84 -13.65 -6.21 -6.82
N LEU A 85 -14.76 -6.86 -6.49
CA LEU A 85 -16.07 -6.46 -6.99
C LEU A 85 -16.42 -5.02 -6.55
N ARG A 86 -16.17 -4.67 -5.29
CA ARG A 86 -16.35 -3.30 -4.79
C ARG A 86 -15.49 -2.29 -5.54
N ILE A 87 -14.22 -2.63 -5.79
CA ILE A 87 -13.31 -1.82 -6.60
C ILE A 87 -13.88 -1.59 -8.00
N LEU A 88 -14.41 -2.63 -8.65
CA LEU A 88 -14.97 -2.53 -10.00
C LEU A 88 -16.27 -1.72 -10.03
N ILE A 89 -17.16 -1.88 -9.05
CA ILE A 89 -18.37 -1.05 -8.88
C ILE A 89 -17.99 0.42 -8.80
N GLN A 90 -17.01 0.76 -7.95
CA GLN A 90 -16.54 2.14 -7.79
C GLN A 90 -15.82 2.67 -9.04
N LEU A 91 -14.98 1.84 -9.66
CA LEU A 91 -14.18 2.24 -10.82
C LEU A 91 -15.02 2.57 -12.05
N TYR A 92 -16.09 1.80 -12.27
CA TYR A 92 -16.94 1.93 -13.44
C TYR A 92 -18.28 2.62 -13.17
N GLU A 93 -18.54 3.02 -11.92
CA GLU A 93 -19.82 3.60 -11.48
C GLU A 93 -21.02 2.73 -11.93
N GLU A 94 -20.89 1.42 -11.78
CA GLU A 94 -21.83 0.42 -12.31
C GLU A 94 -22.29 -0.53 -11.21
N GLU A 95 -23.61 -0.70 -11.08
CA GLU A 95 -24.23 -1.60 -10.10
C GLU A 95 -24.82 -2.88 -10.74
N SER A 96 -24.99 -2.88 -12.06
CA SER A 96 -25.46 -4.04 -12.82
C SER A 96 -24.41 -5.15 -12.80
N ILE A 97 -24.70 -6.23 -12.09
CA ILE A 97 -23.84 -7.41 -12.00
C ILE A 97 -23.57 -8.03 -13.37
N GLN A 98 -24.55 -7.99 -14.27
CA GLN A 98 -24.36 -8.49 -15.63
C GLN A 98 -23.34 -7.64 -16.39
N HIS A 99 -23.46 -6.31 -16.34
CA HIS A 99 -22.48 -5.43 -16.98
C HIS A 99 -21.09 -5.56 -16.35
N LEU A 100 -21.01 -5.68 -15.02
CA LEU A 100 -19.75 -5.93 -14.32
C LEU A 100 -19.12 -7.26 -14.74
N LYS A 101 -19.91 -8.31 -14.94
CA LYS A 101 -19.43 -9.60 -15.45
C LYS A 101 -18.83 -9.47 -16.84
N ASP A 102 -19.48 -8.71 -17.72
CA ASP A 102 -18.98 -8.44 -19.08
C ASP A 102 -17.65 -7.65 -19.00
N ARG A 103 -17.57 -6.63 -18.13
CA ARG A 103 -16.32 -5.88 -17.86
C ARG A 103 -15.20 -6.76 -17.30
N ILE A 104 -15.52 -7.69 -16.40
CA ILE A 104 -14.53 -8.65 -15.89
C ILE A 104 -13.99 -9.51 -17.04
N GLY A 105 -14.86 -9.96 -17.96
CA GLY A 105 -14.46 -10.67 -19.17
C GLY A 105 -13.48 -9.85 -20.04
N GLU A 106 -13.82 -8.60 -20.34
CA GLU A 106 -12.95 -7.67 -21.09
C GLU A 106 -11.59 -7.47 -20.41
N LEU A 107 -11.57 -7.31 -19.08
CA LEU A 107 -10.35 -7.15 -18.31
C LEU A 107 -9.50 -8.43 -18.31
N ILE A 108 -10.12 -9.61 -18.23
CA ILE A 108 -9.42 -10.90 -18.35
C ILE A 108 -8.70 -10.97 -19.70
N ASP A 109 -9.38 -10.62 -20.79
CA ASP A 109 -8.78 -10.63 -22.13
C ASP A 109 -7.69 -9.57 -22.29
N TYR A 110 -7.87 -8.38 -21.70
CA TYR A 110 -6.83 -7.36 -21.62
C TYR A 110 -5.56 -7.92 -20.95
N PHE A 111 -5.65 -8.45 -19.73
CA PHE A 111 -4.48 -8.91 -18.99
C PHE A 111 -3.83 -10.18 -19.54
N ARG A 112 -4.56 -10.99 -20.32
CA ARG A 112 -4.00 -12.13 -21.07
C ARG A 112 -3.15 -11.70 -22.25
N THR A 113 -3.52 -10.61 -22.91
CA THR A 113 -2.93 -10.20 -24.20
C THR A 113 -1.87 -9.11 -24.06
N GLN A 114 -1.91 -8.31 -22.99
CA GLN A 114 -0.93 -7.25 -22.79
C GLN A 114 0.44 -7.81 -22.35
N TYR A 115 1.49 -7.43 -23.10
CA TYR A 115 2.86 -7.76 -22.73
C TYR A 115 3.30 -7.01 -21.45
N PRO A 116 4.15 -7.62 -20.60
CA PRO A 116 4.69 -6.95 -19.41
C PRO A 116 5.45 -5.67 -19.75
N GLY A 117 5.23 -4.60 -18.98
CA GLY A 117 5.91 -3.31 -19.17
C GLY A 117 5.25 -2.35 -20.16
N LYS A 118 4.15 -2.74 -20.81
CA LYS A 118 3.30 -1.79 -21.55
C LYS A 118 2.67 -0.80 -20.56
N LYS A 119 2.67 0.50 -20.90
CA LYS A 119 1.96 1.51 -20.13
C LYS A 119 0.46 1.22 -20.16
N ASP A 120 -0.12 1.04 -18.98
CA ASP A 120 -1.54 0.79 -18.80
C ASP A 120 -2.38 2.05 -19.05
N LEU A 121 -3.62 1.84 -19.51
CA LEU A 121 -4.64 2.90 -19.61
C LEU A 121 -4.98 3.45 -18.21
N GLY A 122 -5.45 4.69 -18.12
CA GLY A 122 -5.70 5.36 -16.83
C GLY A 122 -6.61 4.57 -15.87
N HIS A 123 -7.71 4.00 -16.36
CA HIS A 123 -8.60 3.18 -15.54
C HIS A 123 -7.96 1.85 -15.09
N ILE A 124 -7.01 1.31 -15.86
CA ILE A 124 -6.26 0.11 -15.49
C ILE A 124 -5.20 0.43 -14.43
N GLN A 125 -4.52 1.58 -14.55
CA GLN A 125 -3.62 2.09 -13.52
C GLN A 125 -4.37 2.30 -12.21
N LEU A 126 -5.59 2.85 -12.28
CA LEU A 126 -6.45 3.04 -11.13
C LEU A 126 -6.89 1.70 -10.51
N LEU A 127 -7.32 0.72 -11.32
CA LEU A 127 -7.64 -0.64 -10.86
C LEU A 127 -6.46 -1.27 -10.09
N LYS A 128 -5.26 -1.27 -10.70
CA LYS A 128 -4.04 -1.79 -10.06
C LYS A 128 -3.68 -1.02 -8.79
N GLY A 129 -3.88 0.29 -8.78
CA GLY A 129 -3.70 1.14 -7.60
C GLY A 129 -4.64 0.74 -6.46
N MET A 130 -5.92 0.55 -6.74
CA MET A 130 -6.92 0.12 -5.74
C MET A 130 -6.62 -1.28 -5.19
N ILE A 131 -6.03 -2.16 -5.99
CA ILE A 131 -5.52 -3.46 -5.51
C ILE A 131 -4.36 -3.27 -4.54
N ARG A 132 -3.41 -2.36 -4.82
CA ARG A 132 -2.30 -2.04 -3.89
C ARG A 132 -2.78 -1.42 -2.58
N GLU A 133 -3.81 -0.60 -2.65
CA GLU A 133 -4.45 0.00 -1.47
C GLU A 133 -5.08 -1.09 -0.61
N TRP A 134 -5.77 -2.06 -1.22
CA TRP A 134 -6.26 -3.25 -0.52
C TRP A 134 -5.14 -4.01 0.19
N GLU A 135 -4.01 -4.26 -0.47
CA GLU A 135 -2.86 -4.93 0.16
C GLU A 135 -2.31 -4.13 1.36
N ALA A 136 -2.24 -2.81 1.23
CA ALA A 136 -1.80 -1.92 2.30
C ALA A 136 -2.77 -1.93 3.49
N ASP A 137 -4.08 -1.89 3.23
CA ASP A 137 -5.12 -1.99 4.25
C ASP A 137 -5.01 -3.32 5.02
N LEU A 138 -4.85 -4.44 4.29
CA LEU A 138 -4.62 -5.75 4.89
C LEU A 138 -3.39 -5.77 5.78
N PHE A 139 -2.28 -5.17 5.33
CA PHE A 139 -1.04 -5.14 6.11
C PHE A 139 -1.22 -4.43 7.45
N TRP A 140 -1.85 -3.25 7.46
CA TRP A 140 -2.08 -2.50 8.70
C TRP A 140 -3.15 -3.17 9.58
N ALA A 141 -4.11 -3.88 9.00
CA ALA A 141 -5.10 -4.65 9.73
C ALA A 141 -4.50 -5.84 10.50
N HIS A 142 -3.41 -6.46 10.02
CA HIS A 142 -2.66 -7.45 10.80
C HIS A 142 -2.14 -6.88 12.13
N PHE A 143 -1.97 -5.57 12.19
CA PHE A 143 -1.56 -4.84 13.39
C PHE A 143 -2.72 -4.20 14.15
N GLY A 144 -3.98 -4.48 13.77
CA GLY A 144 -5.17 -3.98 14.44
C GLY A 144 -5.55 -2.54 14.06
N PHE A 145 -4.99 -1.99 12.99
CA PHE A 145 -5.42 -0.70 12.45
C PHE A 145 -6.54 -0.89 11.43
N ASN A 146 -7.49 0.04 11.38
CA ASN A 146 -8.59 0.03 10.41
C ASN A 146 -8.40 1.12 9.36
N SER A 147 -9.35 1.21 8.42
CA SER A 147 -9.34 2.20 7.33
C SER A 147 -9.24 3.67 7.78
N ARG A 148 -9.56 4.01 9.04
CA ARG A 148 -9.41 5.38 9.55
C ARG A 148 -7.97 5.77 9.83
N SER A 149 -7.09 4.78 9.97
CA SER A 149 -5.65 4.98 10.19
C SER A 149 -4.84 4.94 8.91
N VAL A 150 -5.41 4.51 7.78
CA VAL A 150 -4.67 4.31 6.52
C VAL A 150 -5.21 5.26 5.46
N HIS A 151 -4.34 6.08 4.89
CA HIS A 151 -4.70 7.15 3.95
C HIS A 151 -4.00 6.93 2.62
N HIS A 152 -4.77 6.88 1.53
CA HIS A 152 -4.26 6.70 0.16
C HIS A 152 -4.49 7.99 -0.63
N LEU A 153 -3.43 8.80 -0.82
CA LEU A 153 -3.57 10.15 -1.39
C LEU A 153 -3.43 10.23 -2.91
N ARG A 154 -2.88 9.19 -3.55
CA ARG A 154 -2.73 9.09 -5.02
C ARG A 154 -2.19 10.37 -5.67
N LEU A 155 -1.03 10.84 -5.21
CA LEU A 155 -0.41 12.06 -5.73
C LEU A 155 -0.30 12.03 -7.25
N GLY A 156 -0.78 13.09 -7.90
CA GLY A 156 -1.06 13.14 -9.33
C GLY A 156 0.18 13.13 -10.23
N PHE A 157 1.38 13.40 -9.71
CA PHE A 157 2.61 13.24 -10.49
C PHE A 157 2.90 11.77 -10.86
N TYR A 158 2.33 10.80 -10.14
CA TYR A 158 2.58 9.37 -10.34
C TYR A 158 1.69 8.79 -11.46
N LYS A 159 2.14 8.91 -12.73
CA LYS A 159 1.38 8.56 -13.94
C LYS A 159 1.93 7.37 -14.75
N GLY A 160 2.91 6.66 -14.21
CA GLY A 160 3.53 5.51 -14.88
C GLY A 160 4.44 5.90 -16.04
N ASP A 161 4.89 7.15 -16.07
CA ASP A 161 5.92 7.64 -16.98
C ASP A 161 7.32 7.34 -16.45
N ILE A 162 8.27 7.12 -17.37
CA ILE A 162 9.68 6.88 -17.05
C ILE A 162 10.25 8.10 -16.30
N PHE A 163 9.90 9.30 -16.77
CA PHE A 163 10.14 10.55 -16.08
C PHE A 163 8.80 11.06 -15.59
N THR A 164 8.61 11.05 -14.27
CA THR A 164 7.39 11.61 -13.69
C THR A 164 7.45 13.14 -13.73
N GLU A 165 6.31 13.81 -13.64
CA GLU A 165 6.29 15.28 -13.55
C GLU A 165 6.88 15.72 -12.20
N ASP A 166 7.27 16.99 -12.09
CA ASP A 166 7.58 17.57 -10.79
C ASP A 166 6.30 17.75 -9.98
N PRO A 167 6.34 17.55 -8.65
CA PRO A 167 5.18 17.79 -7.79
C PRO A 167 4.70 19.24 -7.85
N GLU A 168 3.39 19.42 -7.98
CA GLU A 168 2.75 20.75 -7.98
C GLU A 168 2.05 21.02 -6.66
N PHE A 169 1.99 22.29 -6.25
CA PHE A 169 1.42 22.63 -4.94
C PHE A 169 -0.04 22.19 -4.81
N VAL A 170 -0.89 22.55 -5.77
CA VAL A 170 -2.34 22.24 -5.70
C VAL A 170 -2.59 20.74 -5.87
N ARG A 171 -1.87 20.08 -6.78
CA ARG A 171 -2.09 18.68 -7.14
C ARG A 171 -1.53 17.70 -6.11
N ASP A 172 -0.32 17.96 -5.61
CA ASP A 172 0.46 16.96 -4.85
C ASP A 172 0.77 17.40 -3.41
N VAL A 173 1.02 18.69 -3.18
CA VAL A 173 1.38 19.20 -1.85
C VAL A 173 0.12 19.40 -0.99
N ARG A 174 -0.92 19.99 -1.58
CA ARG A 174 -2.15 20.37 -0.87
C ARG A 174 -2.84 19.17 -0.19
N PRO A 175 -3.00 18.00 -0.84
CA PRO A 175 -3.57 16.83 -0.16
C PRO A 175 -2.80 16.40 1.10
N VAL A 176 -1.46 16.47 1.04
CA VAL A 176 -0.60 16.13 2.19
C VAL A 176 -0.75 17.18 3.29
N ALA A 177 -0.75 18.46 2.93
CA ALA A 177 -0.92 19.56 3.87
C ALA A 177 -2.28 19.49 4.58
N ASP A 178 -3.36 19.24 3.84
CA ASP A 178 -4.71 19.10 4.38
C ASP A 178 -4.80 17.93 5.36
N LEU A 179 -4.20 16.79 5.03
CA LEU A 179 -4.15 15.63 5.93
C LEU A 179 -3.34 15.93 7.21
N MET A 180 -2.23 16.66 7.09
CA MET A 180 -1.48 17.12 8.27
C MET A 180 -2.30 18.09 9.13
N GLU A 181 -3.11 18.95 8.51
CA GLU A 181 -4.03 19.86 9.22
C GLU A 181 -5.14 19.10 9.95
N GLU A 182 -5.66 18.01 9.38
CA GLU A 182 -6.64 17.13 9.99
C GLU A 182 -6.04 16.35 11.18
N ILE A 183 -4.93 15.64 10.94
CA ILE A 183 -4.30 14.74 11.93
C ILE A 183 -3.61 15.52 13.05
N ARG A 184 -3.01 16.68 12.71
CA ARG A 184 -2.16 17.48 13.60
C ARG A 184 -1.05 16.63 14.25
N PRO A 185 -0.16 15.98 13.47
CA PRO A 185 0.84 15.05 14.00
C PRO A 185 1.88 15.73 14.91
N ASN A 186 2.27 15.06 16.00
CA ASN A 186 3.43 15.47 16.81
C ASN A 186 4.75 14.96 16.24
N VAL A 187 4.72 13.76 15.65
CA VAL A 187 5.87 13.11 15.00
C VAL A 187 5.47 12.73 13.58
N LEU A 188 6.32 13.08 12.61
CA LEU A 188 6.19 12.67 11.21
C LEU A 188 7.38 11.78 10.85
N SER A 189 7.12 10.48 10.65
CA SER A 189 8.12 9.57 10.07
C SER A 189 7.99 9.56 8.55
N LEU A 190 9.09 9.71 7.81
CA LEU A 190 9.08 9.71 6.34
C LEU A 190 10.31 9.03 5.74
N ALA A 191 10.15 8.51 4.52
CA ALA A 191 11.27 8.04 3.72
C ALA A 191 12.11 9.23 3.26
N PHE A 192 13.34 9.32 3.76
CA PHE A 192 14.29 10.37 3.45
C PHE A 192 15.16 9.91 2.28
N ASP A 193 14.91 10.41 1.08
CA ASP A 193 15.63 9.99 -0.13
C ASP A 193 16.05 11.19 -1.01
N PRO A 194 16.84 12.15 -0.48
CA PRO A 194 17.30 13.34 -1.22
C PRO A 194 18.14 13.04 -2.46
N GLU A 195 18.72 11.85 -2.56
CA GLU A 195 19.61 11.48 -3.65
C GLU A 195 18.88 10.80 -4.81
N GLY A 196 17.58 10.53 -4.68
CA GLY A 196 16.86 9.68 -5.64
C GLY A 196 17.49 8.30 -5.75
N SER A 197 18.02 7.80 -4.64
CA SER A 197 18.77 6.55 -4.57
C SER A 197 17.87 5.31 -4.68
N GLY A 198 16.56 5.48 -4.45
CA GLY A 198 15.50 4.56 -4.88
C GLY A 198 14.82 4.98 -6.20
N PRO A 199 13.59 4.52 -6.46
CA PRO A 199 12.80 5.05 -7.58
C PRO A 199 12.63 6.58 -7.47
N ASP A 200 12.69 7.32 -8.59
CA ASP A 200 12.45 8.79 -8.69
C ASP A 200 11.23 9.25 -7.86
N THR A 201 10.24 8.38 -7.73
CA THR A 201 9.06 8.56 -6.91
C THR A 201 9.35 8.90 -5.44
N HIS A 202 10.35 8.30 -4.79
CA HIS A 202 10.67 8.59 -3.39
C HIS A 202 11.14 10.04 -3.20
N TYR A 203 12.01 10.51 -4.09
CA TYR A 203 12.51 11.87 -4.05
C TYR A 203 11.38 12.89 -4.21
N LYS A 204 10.46 12.64 -5.15
CA LYS A 204 9.30 13.50 -5.39
C LYS A 204 8.27 13.49 -4.27
N VAL A 205 8.03 12.31 -3.68
CA VAL A 205 7.24 12.20 -2.45
C VAL A 205 7.88 13.04 -1.33
N MET A 206 9.20 12.99 -1.18
CA MET A 206 9.91 13.77 -0.18
C MET A 206 9.77 15.27 -0.44
N GLN A 207 9.89 15.73 -1.69
CA GLN A 207 9.67 17.12 -2.08
C GLN A 207 8.23 17.58 -1.74
N ALA A 208 7.22 16.82 -2.14
CA ALA A 208 5.83 17.14 -1.86
C ALA A 208 5.55 17.22 -0.34
N THR A 209 6.09 16.26 0.41
CA THR A 209 5.97 16.22 1.88
C THR A 209 6.69 17.39 2.55
N ALA A 210 7.89 17.76 2.08
CA ALA A 210 8.65 18.88 2.62
C ALA A 210 7.92 20.22 2.41
N GLU A 211 7.34 20.44 1.24
CA GLU A 211 6.53 21.65 0.97
C GLU A 211 5.24 21.66 1.82
N ALA A 212 4.61 20.51 2.03
CA ALA A 212 3.43 20.41 2.89
C ALA A 212 3.76 20.72 4.36
N VAL A 213 4.90 20.23 4.86
CA VAL A 213 5.41 20.54 6.20
C VAL A 213 5.68 22.04 6.34
N LYS A 214 6.32 22.68 5.36
CA LYS A 214 6.57 24.13 5.37
C LYS A 214 5.27 24.94 5.43
N ASP A 215 4.29 24.59 4.60
CA ASP A 215 2.97 25.22 4.60
C ASP A 215 2.24 25.03 5.95
N TYR A 216 2.26 23.81 6.47
CA TYR A 216 1.66 23.47 7.76
C TYR A 216 2.27 24.28 8.92
N ILE A 217 3.61 24.34 9.00
CA ILE A 217 4.32 25.10 10.04
C ILE A 217 4.02 26.60 9.91
N LYS A 218 4.04 27.14 8.68
CA LYS A 218 3.75 28.55 8.41
C LYS A 218 2.34 28.95 8.86
N LYS A 219 1.35 28.11 8.59
CA LYS A 219 -0.06 28.39 8.95
C LYS A 219 -0.34 28.25 10.44
N LYS A 220 0.24 27.25 11.10
CA LYS A 220 -0.12 26.91 12.49
C LYS A 220 0.89 27.38 13.54
N GLY A 221 2.05 27.91 13.12
CA GLY A 221 3.11 28.34 14.02
C GLY A 221 3.67 27.21 14.88
N ARG A 222 3.53 25.96 14.45
CA ARG A 222 3.84 24.78 15.26
C ARG A 222 5.35 24.51 15.27
N LYS A 223 6.00 24.88 16.37
CA LYS A 223 7.45 24.66 16.57
C LYS A 223 7.82 23.24 17.01
N GLU A 224 6.83 22.43 17.40
CA GLU A 224 7.02 21.14 18.07
C GLU A 224 6.73 19.92 17.17
N LEU A 225 6.70 20.08 15.84
CA LEU A 225 6.66 18.92 14.94
C LEU A 225 8.03 18.27 14.87
N GLU A 226 8.15 17.04 15.36
CA GLU A 226 9.35 16.23 15.22
C GLU A 226 9.30 15.43 13.91
N ILE A 227 10.42 15.37 13.18
CA ILE A 227 10.50 14.65 11.89
C ILE A 227 11.55 13.56 12.01
N TRP A 228 11.13 12.32 11.76
CA TRP A 228 12.01 11.15 11.71
C TRP A 228 12.18 10.70 10.25
N GLY A 229 13.32 11.07 9.67
CA GLY A 229 13.70 10.57 8.35
C GLY A 229 14.34 9.19 8.46
N TYR A 230 13.81 8.20 7.72
CA TYR A 230 14.45 6.89 7.59
C TYR A 230 14.89 6.64 6.14
N ARG A 231 16.00 5.92 5.94
CA ARG A 231 16.37 5.42 4.61
C ARG A 231 15.76 4.03 4.37
N ASN A 232 15.65 3.63 3.11
CA ASN A 232 14.97 2.42 2.68
C ASN A 232 15.97 1.26 2.47
N VAL A 233 15.58 0.21 1.75
CA VAL A 233 16.46 -0.94 1.49
C VAL A 233 17.56 -0.65 0.45
N TRP A 234 17.35 0.36 -0.40
CA TRP A 234 18.23 0.76 -1.50
C TRP A 234 19.40 1.62 -1.04
N PHE A 235 19.15 2.44 -0.03
CA PHE A 235 20.15 3.32 0.56
C PHE A 235 19.97 3.32 2.06
N ARG A 236 21.06 3.29 2.81
CA ARG A 236 21.04 3.08 4.26
C ARG A 236 21.93 4.12 4.90
N PHE A 237 21.52 4.64 6.05
CA PHE A 237 22.45 5.40 6.87
C PHE A 237 23.56 4.48 7.35
N HIS A 238 24.80 4.96 7.25
CA HIS A 238 25.87 4.39 8.05
C HIS A 238 25.52 4.61 9.54
N PRO A 239 25.82 3.68 10.46
CA PRO A 239 25.51 3.88 11.88
C PRO A 239 26.02 5.21 12.45
N SER A 240 27.20 5.68 12.04
CA SER A 240 27.70 7.00 12.48
C SER A 240 26.88 8.21 12.00
N GLU A 241 26.03 8.04 10.99
CA GLU A 241 25.12 9.07 10.46
C GLU A 241 23.74 9.02 11.13
N ALA A 242 23.41 7.90 11.79
CA ALA A 242 22.13 7.71 12.46
C ALA A 242 22.17 8.30 13.88
N ASN A 243 21.13 9.05 14.23
CA ASN A 243 20.94 9.64 15.56
C ASN A 243 19.89 8.91 16.41
N ILE A 244 19.11 8.01 15.81
CA ILE A 244 18.05 7.23 16.46
C ILE A 244 18.22 5.75 16.09
N TYR A 245 18.17 4.89 17.10
CA TYR A 245 18.20 3.44 16.95
C TYR A 245 16.95 2.83 17.58
N VAL A 246 16.17 2.09 16.77
CA VAL A 246 14.97 1.40 17.24
C VAL A 246 15.24 -0.10 17.23
N PRO A 247 15.46 -0.74 18.39
CA PRO A 247 15.71 -2.17 18.43
C PRO A 247 14.45 -2.96 18.03
N VAL A 248 14.62 -3.95 17.15
CA VAL A 248 13.55 -4.82 16.66
C VAL A 248 13.80 -6.22 17.18
N SER A 249 12.80 -6.79 17.86
CA SER A 249 12.89 -8.18 18.34
C SER A 249 12.76 -9.18 17.20
N VAL A 250 13.31 -10.40 17.37
CA VAL A 250 13.12 -11.50 16.41
C VAL A 250 11.63 -11.82 16.21
N ASN A 251 10.83 -11.73 17.28
CA ASN A 251 9.38 -11.88 17.18
C ASN A 251 8.74 -10.80 16.29
N SER A 252 9.15 -9.53 16.44
CA SER A 252 8.67 -8.44 15.59
C SER A 252 9.03 -8.68 14.12
N MET A 253 10.25 -9.16 13.84
CA MET A 253 10.66 -9.53 12.48
C MET A 253 9.81 -10.65 11.91
N ALA A 254 9.53 -11.70 12.68
CA ALA A 254 8.68 -12.80 12.26
C ALA A 254 7.24 -12.35 11.94
N VAL A 255 6.65 -11.51 12.81
CA VAL A 255 5.31 -10.94 12.61
C VAL A 255 5.27 -10.06 11.37
N MET A 256 6.25 -9.16 11.17
CA MET A 256 6.30 -8.30 9.98
C MET A 256 6.44 -9.11 8.68
N THR A 257 7.27 -10.16 8.68
CA THR A 257 7.43 -11.05 7.54
C THR A 257 6.13 -11.79 7.24
N ASN A 258 5.47 -12.35 8.26
CA ASN A 258 4.19 -13.03 8.08
C ASN A 258 3.09 -12.08 7.54
N ALA A 259 2.98 -10.87 8.10
CA ALA A 259 2.05 -9.85 7.62
C ALA A 259 2.34 -9.46 6.17
N PHE A 260 3.60 -9.27 5.80
CA PHE A 260 3.99 -8.96 4.42
C PHE A 260 3.57 -10.07 3.44
N HIS A 261 3.85 -11.33 3.79
CA HIS A 261 3.52 -12.48 2.93
C HIS A 261 2.02 -12.69 2.76
N ASN A 262 1.22 -12.38 3.78
CA ASN A 262 -0.23 -12.48 3.69
C ASN A 262 -0.86 -11.28 2.98
N ALA A 263 -0.35 -10.06 3.19
CA ALA A 263 -1.01 -8.86 2.69
C ALA A 263 -0.59 -8.47 1.26
N PHE A 264 0.70 -8.55 0.93
CA PHE A 264 1.25 -8.02 -0.33
C PHE A 264 1.41 -9.09 -1.40
N GLY A 265 0.31 -9.79 -1.75
CA GLY A 265 0.35 -10.91 -2.71
C GLY A 265 0.97 -10.55 -4.06
N SER A 266 0.78 -9.33 -4.55
CA SER A 266 1.38 -8.84 -5.80
C SER A 266 2.89 -8.61 -5.71
N GLN A 267 3.43 -8.45 -4.49
CA GLN A 267 4.85 -8.16 -4.23
C GLN A 267 5.63 -9.39 -3.79
N VAL A 268 4.96 -10.39 -3.22
CA VAL A 268 5.60 -11.65 -2.81
C VAL A 268 6.13 -12.42 -4.00
N ASP A 269 5.34 -12.48 -5.09
CA ASP A 269 5.69 -13.17 -6.34
C ASP A 269 6.35 -12.22 -7.37
N ALA A 270 6.60 -10.95 -7.02
CA ALA A 270 7.14 -9.98 -7.96
C ALA A 270 8.61 -10.29 -8.30
N SER A 271 8.92 -10.22 -9.60
CA SER A 271 10.28 -10.41 -10.11
C SER A 271 11.23 -9.35 -9.56
N PHE A 272 12.18 -9.82 -8.75
CA PHE A 272 13.48 -9.24 -8.36
C PHE A 272 13.60 -7.71 -8.36
N PRO A 273 13.47 -7.07 -7.18
CA PRO A 273 13.74 -5.66 -7.10
C PRO A 273 15.22 -5.33 -6.77
N SER A 274 15.94 -6.11 -5.97
CA SER A 274 17.30 -5.74 -5.51
C SER A 274 18.40 -6.67 -6.04
N TYR A 275 19.54 -6.10 -6.43
CA TYR A 275 20.76 -6.83 -6.79
C TYR A 275 21.39 -7.56 -5.58
N GLU A 276 21.02 -7.18 -4.35
CA GLU A 276 21.61 -7.73 -3.13
C GLU A 276 20.96 -9.03 -2.66
N LEU A 277 19.77 -9.36 -3.17
CA LEU A 277 19.05 -10.56 -2.78
C LEU A 277 18.05 -11.03 -3.85
N ASP A 278 18.18 -12.30 -4.20
CA ASP A 278 17.11 -13.06 -4.85
C ASP A 278 16.06 -13.51 -3.81
N GLY A 279 14.97 -12.75 -3.71
CA GLY A 279 13.84 -13.06 -2.84
C GLY A 279 13.01 -11.83 -2.46
N PRO A 280 12.00 -12.01 -1.58
CA PRO A 280 11.15 -10.91 -1.14
C PRO A 280 11.94 -9.90 -0.31
N PHE A 281 11.56 -8.62 -0.40
CA PHE A 281 12.17 -7.54 0.37
C PHE A 281 12.18 -7.79 1.88
N SER A 282 11.21 -8.52 2.42
CA SER A 282 11.17 -8.89 3.83
C SER A 282 12.44 -9.63 4.27
N ARG A 283 13.00 -10.51 3.43
CA ARG A 283 14.29 -11.17 3.70
C ARG A 283 15.46 -10.20 3.61
N LEU A 284 15.46 -9.29 2.64
CA LEU A 284 16.52 -8.29 2.50
C LEU A 284 16.55 -7.38 3.74
N VAL A 285 15.39 -6.89 4.19
CA VAL A 285 15.26 -6.10 5.42
C VAL A 285 15.82 -6.84 6.64
N GLN A 286 15.54 -8.13 6.80
CA GLN A 286 16.08 -8.92 7.91
C GLN A 286 17.61 -9.03 7.85
N LYS A 287 18.18 -9.28 6.66
CA LYS A 287 19.63 -9.32 6.46
C LYS A 287 20.27 -7.99 6.86
N ILE A 288 19.70 -6.88 6.40
CA ILE A 288 20.15 -5.52 6.71
C ILE A 288 20.12 -5.27 8.22
N GLN A 289 19.01 -5.60 8.89
CA GLN A 289 18.89 -5.39 10.33
C GLN A 289 19.93 -6.19 11.12
N ALA A 290 20.21 -7.44 10.72
CA ALA A 290 21.23 -8.26 11.35
C ALA A 290 22.64 -7.67 11.18
N GLU A 291 22.96 -7.19 9.97
CA GLU A 291 24.24 -6.50 9.67
C GLU A 291 24.37 -5.22 10.48
N GLN A 292 23.36 -4.35 10.48
CA GLN A 292 23.36 -3.11 11.26
C GLN A 292 23.51 -3.37 12.75
N PHE A 293 22.79 -4.35 13.30
CA PHE A 293 22.91 -4.73 14.70
C PHE A 293 24.33 -5.22 15.04
N HIS A 294 24.94 -6.00 14.15
CA HIS A 294 26.32 -6.47 14.33
C HIS A 294 27.32 -5.31 14.33
N THR A 295 27.19 -4.36 13.39
CA THR A 295 28.03 -3.16 13.34
C THR A 295 27.89 -2.34 14.60
N VAL A 296 26.66 -2.08 15.06
CA VAL A 296 26.40 -1.33 16.29
C VAL A 296 27.04 -2.02 17.50
N LYS A 297 26.94 -3.36 17.60
CA LYS A 297 27.54 -4.13 18.69
C LYS A 297 29.08 -4.08 18.72
N ILE A 298 29.73 -3.89 17.57
CA ILE A 298 31.19 -3.77 17.49
C ILE A 298 31.64 -2.33 17.78
N CYS A 299 30.86 -1.35 17.32
CA CYS A 299 31.24 0.07 17.37
C CYS A 299 30.79 0.81 18.64
N LEU A 300 29.80 0.30 19.38
CA LEU A 300 29.32 0.80 20.67
C LEU A 300 29.60 -0.22 21.78
#